data_AF-A0A9E1QX20-F1
#
_entry.id   AF-A0A9E1QX20-F1
#
_cell.length_a   1.000
_cell.length_b   1.000
_cell.length_c   1.000
_cell.angle_alpha   90.00
_cell.angle_beta   90.00
_cell.angle_gamma   90.00
#
_symmetry.space_group_name_H-M   'P 1'
#
loop_
_entity.id
_entity.type
_entity.pdbx_description
1 polymer ?
#
loop_
_entity_poly.entity_id
_entity_poly.type
_entity_poly.pdbx_seq_one_letter_code
_entity_poly.pdbx_strand_id
1 'polypeptide(L)'
;MYSIYKMLPNDTDLTVFREQANVNGFNFAFIGDHFDYHTSLDNYDRLDRNTLLHQADYFMSMVNHFSKSDLSNLDSDVDYVYSNFPFLKLIYFSNSWIFPLLILSIIFFFILIYLGLVLNKLKLEGILNGITPFVTSLFVCISLTVILWDFIVFLNPEHSDMLHGFTYNGYFYIFGFIFLNLFCLLLIYRPFFNKYSGVNLIIFPLLCWIIINLLISLFLKGAAYFIIPVYFVLFSILAAFVFDLKSNKLMIVWTCLSIPLIYMFAPQLKMFPVGLGLKNLFISSVLLILVFSLLLPIFSNYSNKKHMISLTGLTTLLLFFMAFINNGFDEENKKPNSIVYYTDIDKAESFWMSYDQNLDDFTKQFLGENPSTDVKKFISRSKYSTSYRYINETNYRDIASSTVEVLTDSVYGNKRKVSLSIIPQRKINSLQIMTKDSLVFDSLAVQNVFLKKENFKINSGRVLTYIPSFNDKRVVIDMVFDNKLNSEFNLIETSFDLMTNTNFNFKPRSKLMMPMPFVTNDAIILSKNISL
;
A
#
# COMPACT_ATOMS: atom_id res chain seq x y z
N MET A 1 -12.93 -1.85 -5.47
CA MET A 1 -11.60 -2.45 -5.17
C MET A 1 -10.95 -3.08 -6.40
N TYR A 2 -11.64 -3.92 -7.18
CA TYR A 2 -11.05 -4.58 -8.36
C TYR A 2 -10.43 -3.62 -9.39
N SER A 3 -11.11 -2.52 -9.75
CA SER A 3 -10.56 -1.52 -10.67
C SER A 3 -9.29 -0.84 -10.14
N ILE A 4 -9.19 -0.67 -8.82
CA ILE A 4 -7.98 -0.13 -8.17
C ILE A 4 -6.89 -1.20 -8.15
N TYR A 5 -7.22 -2.46 -7.85
CA TYR A 5 -6.27 -3.58 -7.83
C TYR A 5 -5.55 -3.74 -9.17
N LYS A 6 -6.24 -3.59 -10.31
CA LYS A 6 -5.62 -3.60 -11.65
C LYS A 6 -4.56 -2.51 -11.86
N MET A 7 -4.58 -1.46 -11.06
CA MET A 7 -3.64 -0.33 -11.15
C MET A 7 -2.51 -0.43 -10.11
N LEU A 8 -2.62 -1.35 -9.13
CA LEU A 8 -1.58 -1.53 -8.13
C LEU A 8 -0.45 -2.39 -8.71
N PRO A 9 0.82 -2.11 -8.36
CA PRO A 9 1.97 -2.90 -8.81
C PRO A 9 2.10 -4.25 -8.07
N ASN A 10 1.02 -4.74 -7.47
CA ASN A 10 1.02 -5.94 -6.63
C ASN A 10 0.51 -7.14 -7.43
N ASP A 11 1.30 -8.20 -7.45
CA ASP A 11 0.94 -9.45 -8.10
C ASP A 11 0.61 -10.55 -7.08
N THR A 12 -0.22 -11.48 -7.52
CA THR A 12 -0.48 -12.77 -6.84
C THR A 12 -0.54 -13.86 -7.91
N ASP A 13 -0.63 -15.12 -7.50
CA ASP A 13 -0.78 -16.23 -8.45
C ASP A 13 -1.96 -16.05 -9.41
N LEU A 14 -3.05 -15.40 -8.94
CA LEU A 14 -4.21 -15.06 -9.78
C LEU A 14 -3.84 -14.13 -10.96
N THR A 15 -2.80 -13.31 -10.81
CA THR A 15 -2.37 -12.36 -11.85
C THR A 15 -1.96 -13.08 -13.13
N VAL A 16 -1.22 -14.19 -13.00
CA VAL A 16 -0.81 -15.01 -14.15
C VAL A 16 -2.03 -15.60 -14.88
N PHE A 17 -2.97 -16.17 -14.14
CA PHE A 17 -4.20 -16.73 -14.70
C PHE A 17 -5.08 -15.68 -15.37
N ARG A 18 -5.24 -14.51 -14.74
CA ARG A 18 -6.02 -13.40 -15.29
C ARG A 18 -5.38 -12.84 -16.57
N GLU A 19 -4.09 -12.53 -16.52
CA GLU A 19 -3.43 -11.79 -17.62
C GLU A 19 -3.02 -12.67 -18.79
N GLN A 20 -2.57 -13.90 -18.52
CA GLN A 20 -2.07 -14.79 -19.58
C GLN A 20 -3.13 -15.76 -20.10
N ALA A 21 -4.13 -16.11 -19.28
CA ALA A 21 -5.12 -17.12 -19.62
C ALA A 21 -6.57 -16.60 -19.57
N ASN A 22 -6.79 -15.32 -19.25
CA ASN A 22 -8.12 -14.70 -19.13
C ASN A 22 -9.08 -15.48 -18.21
N VAL A 23 -8.56 -16.05 -17.13
CA VAL A 23 -9.36 -16.82 -16.17
C VAL A 23 -9.91 -15.87 -15.10
N ASN A 24 -11.24 -15.86 -14.96
CA ASN A 24 -11.92 -15.14 -13.89
C ASN A 24 -11.61 -15.77 -12.52
N GLY A 25 -11.45 -14.94 -11.49
CA GLY A 25 -11.20 -15.43 -10.14
C GLY A 25 -11.36 -14.36 -9.07
N PHE A 26 -11.41 -14.81 -7.82
CA PHE A 26 -11.50 -13.97 -6.64
C PHE A 26 -10.17 -13.99 -5.88
N ASN A 27 -9.73 -12.82 -5.40
CA ASN A 27 -8.56 -12.69 -4.55
C ASN A 27 -9.00 -12.25 -3.14
N PHE A 28 -8.69 -13.06 -2.13
CA PHE A 28 -9.02 -12.78 -0.73
C PHE A 28 -7.73 -12.51 0.03
N ALA A 29 -7.62 -11.34 0.65
CA ALA A 29 -6.45 -10.96 1.41
C ALA A 29 -6.85 -10.17 2.65
N PHE A 30 -6.15 -10.40 3.75
CA PHE A 30 -6.20 -9.55 4.92
C PHE A 30 -5.33 -8.33 4.68
N ILE A 31 -5.83 -7.16 5.07
CA ILE A 31 -5.12 -5.89 4.91
C ILE A 31 -4.82 -5.21 6.26
N GLY A 32 -5.50 -5.63 7.33
CA GLY A 32 -5.22 -5.16 8.68
C GLY A 32 -3.87 -5.68 9.17
N ASP A 33 -3.27 -4.94 10.10
CA ASP A 33 -2.10 -5.39 10.87
C ASP A 33 -0.93 -5.82 9.98
N HIS A 34 -0.72 -5.04 8.90
CA HIS A 34 0.29 -5.32 7.88
C HIS A 34 1.73 -5.37 8.42
N PHE A 35 1.97 -4.95 9.67
CA PHE A 35 3.24 -5.16 10.38
C PHE A 35 3.58 -6.63 10.63
N ASP A 36 2.62 -7.55 10.57
CA ASP A 36 2.90 -8.98 10.70
C ASP A 36 3.40 -9.58 9.38
N TYR A 37 2.94 -9.05 8.24
CA TYR A 37 3.21 -9.60 6.91
C TYR A 37 4.71 -9.66 6.57
N HIS A 38 5.17 -10.83 6.12
CA HIS A 38 6.59 -11.12 5.81
C HIS A 38 7.55 -10.97 7.01
N THR A 39 7.04 -10.99 8.24
CA THR A 39 7.86 -10.96 9.46
C THR A 39 7.79 -12.28 10.21
N SER A 40 8.63 -12.45 11.24
CA SER A 40 8.50 -13.56 12.18
C SER A 40 7.23 -13.49 13.06
N LEU A 41 6.49 -12.38 13.02
CA LEU A 41 5.21 -12.20 13.71
C LEU A 41 4.03 -12.79 12.91
N ASP A 42 4.22 -13.16 11.64
CA ASP A 42 3.20 -13.87 10.86
C ASP A 42 3.04 -15.32 11.37
N ASN A 43 2.29 -15.48 12.47
CA ASN A 43 2.16 -16.74 13.18
C ASN A 43 0.74 -17.00 13.67
N TYR A 44 0.52 -18.24 14.13
CA TYR A 44 -0.79 -18.72 14.58
C TYR A 44 -1.42 -17.86 15.68
N ASP A 45 -0.62 -17.33 16.62
CA ASP A 45 -1.14 -16.59 17.77
C ASP A 45 -1.66 -15.20 17.39
N ARG A 46 -1.10 -14.60 16.34
CA ARG A 46 -1.47 -13.24 15.86
C ARG A 46 -2.56 -13.22 14.79
N LEU A 47 -2.93 -14.38 14.24
CA LEU A 47 -4.02 -14.47 13.29
C LEU A 47 -5.38 -14.15 13.95
N ASP A 48 -6.06 -13.08 13.53
CA ASP A 48 -7.39 -12.76 14.03
C ASP A 48 -8.41 -13.86 13.66
N ARG A 49 -8.95 -14.52 14.69
CA ARG A 49 -9.86 -15.65 14.52
C ARG A 49 -11.20 -15.24 13.89
N ASN A 50 -11.67 -14.02 14.13
CA ASN A 50 -12.91 -13.52 13.53
C ASN A 50 -12.76 -13.34 12.02
N THR A 51 -11.61 -12.80 11.59
CA THR A 51 -11.26 -12.57 10.19
C THR A 51 -11.06 -13.90 9.46
N LEU A 52 -10.44 -14.89 10.10
CA LEU A 52 -10.38 -16.26 9.58
C LEU A 52 -11.78 -16.89 9.42
N LEU A 53 -12.64 -16.76 10.44
CA LEU A 53 -14.01 -17.27 10.38
C LEU A 53 -14.83 -16.58 9.28
N HIS A 54 -14.66 -15.27 9.07
CA HIS A 54 -15.29 -14.56 7.96
C HIS A 54 -14.80 -15.06 6.60
N GLN A 55 -13.50 -15.34 6.44
CA GLN A 55 -12.99 -15.93 5.20
C GLN A 55 -13.55 -17.33 4.97
N ALA A 56 -13.66 -18.15 6.03
CA ALA A 56 -14.29 -19.46 5.95
C ALA A 56 -15.77 -19.37 5.56
N ASP A 57 -16.52 -18.42 6.12
CA ASP A 57 -17.93 -18.17 5.77
C ASP A 57 -18.09 -17.77 4.29
N TYR A 58 -17.23 -16.87 3.79
CA TYR A 58 -17.19 -16.54 2.36
C TYR A 58 -16.89 -17.76 1.50
N PHE A 59 -15.84 -18.52 1.84
CA PHE A 59 -15.46 -19.72 1.09
C PHE A 59 -16.60 -20.74 1.05
N MET A 60 -17.18 -21.10 2.19
CA MET A 60 -18.25 -22.10 2.27
C MET A 60 -19.51 -21.65 1.54
N SER A 61 -19.88 -20.37 1.66
CA SER A 61 -21.02 -19.79 0.93
C SER A 61 -20.80 -19.83 -0.58
N MET A 62 -19.62 -19.43 -1.06
CA MET A 62 -19.29 -19.45 -2.48
C MET A 62 -19.20 -20.86 -3.04
N VAL A 63 -18.55 -21.81 -2.33
CA VAL A 63 -18.45 -23.20 -2.78
C VAL A 63 -19.84 -23.83 -2.89
N ASN A 64 -20.72 -23.62 -1.91
CA ASN A 64 -22.09 -24.13 -1.97
C ASN A 64 -22.88 -23.52 -3.15
N HIS A 65 -22.66 -22.25 -3.47
CA HIS A 65 -23.30 -21.59 -4.61
C HIS A 65 -22.74 -22.08 -5.96
N PHE A 66 -21.41 -22.00 -6.15
CA PHE A 66 -20.77 -22.29 -7.42
C PHE A 66 -20.71 -23.79 -7.75
N SER A 67 -20.74 -24.68 -6.75
CA SER A 67 -20.88 -26.14 -7.00
C SER A 67 -22.19 -26.53 -7.69
N LYS A 68 -23.20 -25.66 -7.66
CA LYS A 68 -24.53 -25.85 -8.27
C LYS A 68 -24.78 -24.89 -9.43
N SER A 69 -23.82 -24.04 -9.75
CA SER A 69 -23.93 -23.04 -10.81
C SER A 69 -23.35 -23.60 -12.11
N ASP A 70 -23.94 -23.23 -13.24
CA ASP A 70 -23.32 -23.47 -14.54
C ASP A 70 -22.14 -22.51 -14.72
N LEU A 71 -20.93 -23.07 -14.81
CA LEU A 71 -19.68 -22.31 -14.99
C LEU A 71 -19.15 -22.43 -16.44
N SER A 72 -19.95 -22.94 -17.37
CA SER A 72 -19.55 -23.11 -18.77
C SER A 72 -19.35 -21.79 -19.50
N ASN A 73 -20.05 -20.73 -19.08
CA ASN A 73 -19.89 -19.37 -19.58
C ASN A 73 -19.93 -18.36 -18.43
N LEU A 74 -18.80 -17.69 -18.20
CA LEU A 74 -18.65 -16.64 -17.19
C LEU A 74 -18.50 -15.25 -17.82
N ASP A 75 -18.62 -15.14 -19.14
CA ASP A 75 -18.47 -13.89 -19.86
C ASP A 75 -19.77 -13.07 -19.78
N SER A 76 -19.62 -11.76 -19.63
CA SER A 76 -20.73 -10.82 -19.64
C SER A 76 -20.31 -9.54 -20.34
N ASP A 77 -21.18 -9.03 -21.21
CA ASP A 77 -21.02 -7.72 -21.84
C ASP A 77 -21.41 -6.56 -20.90
N VAL A 78 -21.84 -6.88 -19.66
CA VAL A 78 -22.34 -5.91 -18.69
C VAL A 78 -21.46 -5.88 -17.46
N ASP A 79 -20.69 -4.80 -17.33
CA ASP A 79 -20.04 -4.45 -16.07
C ASP A 79 -21.05 -3.92 -15.05
N TYR A 80 -20.89 -4.31 -13.79
CA TYR A 80 -21.67 -3.78 -12.67
C TYR A 80 -20.80 -2.97 -11.71
N VAL A 81 -21.37 -1.88 -11.22
CA VAL A 81 -20.86 -1.12 -10.07
C VAL A 81 -21.62 -1.59 -8.84
N TYR A 82 -20.93 -1.90 -7.75
CA TYR A 82 -21.55 -2.38 -6.52
C TYR A 82 -20.91 -1.76 -5.27
N SER A 83 -21.69 -1.64 -4.21
CA SER A 83 -21.24 -1.18 -2.90
C SER A 83 -22.10 -1.79 -1.79
N ASN A 84 -21.53 -1.91 -0.59
CA ASN A 84 -22.33 -2.21 0.58
C ASN A 84 -23.29 -1.05 0.86
N PHE A 85 -24.51 -1.37 1.30
CA PHE A 85 -25.56 -0.38 1.59
C PHE A 85 -26.29 -0.73 2.89
N PRO A 86 -26.65 0.26 3.72
CA PRO A 86 -27.38 0.01 4.95
C PRO A 86 -28.71 -0.71 4.67
N PHE A 87 -29.04 -1.71 5.48
CA PHE A 87 -30.26 -2.53 5.44
C PHE A 87 -30.41 -3.44 4.18
N LEU A 88 -30.04 -2.97 3.00
CA LEU A 88 -30.07 -3.75 1.75
C LEU A 88 -28.87 -4.67 1.56
N LYS A 89 -27.83 -4.53 2.40
CA LYS A 89 -26.54 -5.23 2.35
C LYS A 89 -25.70 -4.88 1.13
N LEU A 90 -26.21 -5.11 -0.07
CA LEU A 90 -25.53 -4.85 -1.36
C LEU A 90 -26.45 -4.08 -2.29
N ILE A 91 -25.93 -3.02 -2.90
CA ILE A 91 -26.54 -2.39 -4.07
C ILE A 91 -25.63 -2.58 -5.27
N TYR A 92 -26.23 -2.70 -6.44
CA TYR A 92 -25.51 -2.78 -7.70
C TYR A 92 -26.31 -2.17 -8.85
N PHE A 93 -25.62 -1.65 -9.84
CA PHE A 93 -26.22 -1.14 -11.07
C PHE A 93 -25.26 -1.29 -12.26
N SER A 94 -25.81 -1.38 -13.47
CA SER A 94 -25.00 -1.53 -14.68
C SER A 94 -24.13 -0.28 -14.92
N ASN A 95 -22.92 -0.49 -15.43
CA ASN A 95 -21.99 0.55 -15.84
C ASN A 95 -22.62 1.56 -16.83
N SER A 96 -23.61 1.12 -17.62
CA SER A 96 -24.38 1.98 -18.52
C SER A 96 -25.17 3.09 -17.81
N TRP A 97 -25.48 2.94 -16.51
CA TRP A 97 -26.22 3.93 -15.72
C TRP A 97 -25.35 5.08 -15.21
N ILE A 98 -24.01 4.97 -15.26
CA ILE A 98 -23.12 5.99 -14.72
C ILE A 98 -23.37 7.36 -15.36
N PHE A 99 -23.36 7.45 -16.69
CA PHE A 99 -23.59 8.72 -17.40
C PHE A 99 -25.03 9.25 -17.23
N PRO A 100 -26.09 8.43 -17.40
CA PRO A 100 -27.46 8.85 -17.08
C PRO A 100 -27.61 9.43 -15.67
N LEU A 101 -27.09 8.75 -14.65
CA LEU A 101 -27.14 9.23 -13.26
C LEU A 101 -26.34 10.53 -13.09
N LEU A 102 -25.16 10.64 -13.69
CA LEU A 102 -24.38 11.88 -13.64
C LEU A 102 -25.15 13.05 -14.28
N ILE A 103 -25.70 12.88 -15.48
CA ILE A 103 -26.46 13.92 -16.19
C ILE A 103 -27.70 14.32 -15.39
N LEU A 104 -28.46 13.35 -14.88
CA LEU A 104 -29.63 13.61 -14.05
C LEU A 104 -29.26 14.36 -12.77
N SER A 105 -28.12 14.04 -12.14
CA SER A 105 -27.65 14.76 -10.95
C SER A 105 -27.32 16.23 -11.25
N ILE A 106 -26.71 16.52 -12.41
CA ILE A 106 -26.38 17.87 -12.88
C ILE A 106 -27.67 18.66 -13.12
N ILE A 107 -28.62 18.09 -13.86
CA ILE A 107 -29.92 18.72 -14.14
C ILE A 107 -30.63 19.02 -12.82
N PHE A 108 -30.71 18.04 -11.92
CA PHE A 108 -31.39 18.20 -10.64
C PHE A 108 -30.70 19.26 -9.76
N PHE A 109 -29.37 19.30 -9.74
CA PHE A 109 -28.59 20.31 -9.03
C PHE A 109 -28.91 21.74 -9.51
N PHE A 110 -28.90 21.98 -10.82
CA PHE A 110 -29.22 23.31 -11.37
C PHE A 110 -30.69 23.70 -11.14
N ILE A 111 -31.63 22.76 -11.24
CA ILE A 111 -33.04 23.00 -10.91
C ILE A 111 -33.18 23.43 -9.44
N LEU A 112 -32.49 22.76 -8.50
CA LEU A 112 -32.54 23.12 -7.09
C LEU A 112 -31.91 24.49 -6.81
N ILE A 113 -30.82 24.85 -7.49
CA ILE A 113 -30.27 26.20 -7.37
C ILE A 113 -31.29 27.24 -7.84
N TYR A 114 -31.88 27.03 -9.02
CA TYR A 114 -32.88 27.93 -9.59
C TYR A 114 -34.09 28.08 -8.66
N LEU A 115 -34.71 26.96 -8.25
CA LEU A 115 -35.85 26.95 -7.34
C LEU A 115 -35.51 27.58 -5.99
N GLY A 116 -34.33 27.27 -5.43
CA GLY A 116 -33.90 27.79 -4.15
C GLY A 116 -33.72 29.33 -4.18
N LEU A 117 -33.21 29.88 -5.29
CA LEU A 117 -33.10 31.32 -5.48
C LEU A 117 -34.46 31.98 -5.68
N VAL A 118 -35.32 31.43 -6.55
CA VAL A 118 -36.67 31.96 -6.83
C VAL A 118 -37.56 31.94 -5.58
N LEU A 119 -37.47 30.88 -4.77
CA LEU A 119 -38.23 30.72 -3.53
C LEU A 119 -37.58 31.43 -2.33
N ASN A 120 -36.48 32.18 -2.54
CA ASN A 120 -35.69 32.86 -1.49
C ASN A 120 -35.20 31.92 -0.36
N LYS A 121 -35.06 30.62 -0.64
CA LYS A 121 -34.51 29.62 0.28
C LYS A 121 -32.97 29.58 0.21
N LEU A 122 -32.40 29.98 -0.92
CA LEU A 122 -30.96 30.16 -1.13
C LEU A 122 -30.62 31.65 -1.27
N LYS A 123 -29.42 32.01 -0.83
CA LYS A 123 -28.82 33.34 -0.99
C LYS A 123 -27.51 33.22 -1.74
N LEU A 124 -27.35 34.00 -2.81
CA LEU A 124 -26.12 33.99 -3.62
C LEU A 124 -24.86 34.25 -2.77
N GLU A 125 -24.95 35.20 -1.84
CA GLU A 125 -23.88 35.49 -0.89
C GLU A 125 -23.50 34.26 -0.07
N GLY A 126 -24.48 33.48 0.41
CA GLY A 126 -24.22 32.26 1.17
C GLY A 126 -23.60 31.14 0.33
N ILE A 127 -23.98 31.03 -0.95
CA ILE A 127 -23.39 30.07 -1.89
C ILE A 127 -21.92 30.40 -2.13
N LEU A 128 -21.61 31.66 -2.44
CA LEU A 128 -20.23 32.10 -2.69
C LEU A 128 -19.36 31.98 -1.42
N ASN A 129 -19.91 32.27 -0.25
CA ASN A 129 -19.22 32.08 1.03
C ASN A 129 -19.05 30.61 1.43
N GLY A 130 -19.64 29.64 0.70
CA GLY A 130 -19.33 28.21 0.85
C GLY A 130 -17.95 27.83 0.29
N ILE A 131 -17.40 28.63 -0.63
CA ILE A 131 -16.09 28.39 -1.25
C ILE A 131 -14.97 28.52 -0.21
N THR A 132 -14.97 29.63 0.53
CA THR A 132 -13.92 29.98 1.48
C THR A 132 -13.66 28.90 2.53
N PRO A 133 -14.65 28.41 3.31
CA PRO A 133 -14.39 27.38 4.30
C PRO A 133 -13.99 26.05 3.66
N PHE A 134 -14.55 25.67 2.50
CA PHE A 134 -14.17 24.43 1.81
C PHE A 134 -12.71 24.43 1.35
N VAL A 135 -12.27 25.49 0.65
CA VAL A 135 -10.87 25.62 0.20
C VAL A 135 -9.92 25.76 1.38
N THR A 136 -10.31 26.51 2.42
CA THR A 136 -9.52 26.63 3.65
C THR A 136 -9.37 25.27 4.34
N SER A 137 -10.43 24.47 4.40
CA SER A 137 -10.38 23.11 4.94
C SER A 137 -9.44 22.21 4.13
N LEU A 138 -9.51 22.21 2.80
CA LEU A 138 -8.56 21.46 1.97
C LEU A 138 -7.12 21.83 2.30
N PHE A 139 -6.79 23.13 2.32
CA PHE A 139 -5.43 23.56 2.60
C PHE A 139 -4.97 23.23 4.03
N VAL A 140 -5.75 23.61 5.04
CA VAL A 140 -5.37 23.48 6.45
C VAL A 140 -5.30 22.01 6.87
N CYS A 141 -6.33 21.22 6.60
CA CYS A 141 -6.39 19.82 7.03
C CYS A 141 -5.33 18.96 6.36
N ILE A 142 -5.11 19.12 5.05
CA ILE A 142 -4.08 18.36 4.32
C ILE A 142 -2.69 18.75 4.80
N SER A 143 -2.38 20.05 4.84
CA SER A 143 -1.05 20.53 5.26
C SER A 143 -0.74 20.14 6.70
N LEU A 144 -1.71 20.31 7.61
CA LEU A 144 -1.56 19.90 9.01
C LEU A 144 -1.34 18.39 9.12
N THR A 145 -2.06 17.58 8.35
CA THR A 145 -1.89 16.12 8.36
C THR A 145 -0.48 15.71 7.90
N VAL A 146 -0.01 16.26 6.77
CA VAL A 146 1.32 15.93 6.22
C VAL A 146 2.43 16.41 7.16
N ILE A 147 2.40 17.68 7.56
CA ILE A 147 3.45 18.28 8.40
C ILE A 147 3.52 17.59 9.76
N LEU A 148 2.37 17.33 10.39
CA LEU A 148 2.35 16.68 11.71
C LEU A 148 2.79 15.22 11.62
N TRP A 149 2.42 14.49 10.55
CA TRP A 149 2.91 13.14 10.34
C TRP A 149 4.43 13.10 10.14
N ASP A 150 4.97 13.97 9.29
CA ASP A 150 6.42 14.07 9.08
C ASP A 150 7.16 14.46 10.37
N PHE A 151 6.57 15.34 11.19
CA PHE A 151 7.10 15.69 12.51
C PHE A 151 7.06 14.51 13.49
N ILE A 152 6.00 13.69 13.48
CA ILE A 152 5.91 12.47 14.30
C ILE A 152 7.01 11.48 13.90
N VAL A 153 7.23 11.26 12.61
CA VAL A 153 8.30 10.37 12.11
C VAL A 153 9.68 10.93 12.46
N PHE A 154 9.87 12.26 12.40
CA PHE A 154 11.11 12.91 12.82
C PHE A 154 11.41 12.69 14.31
N LEU A 155 10.40 12.78 15.18
CA LEU A 155 10.55 12.50 16.62
C LEU A 155 10.74 11.00 16.92
N ASN A 156 10.32 10.12 16.02
CA ASN A 156 10.39 8.67 16.18
C ASN A 156 11.10 8.01 14.99
N PRO A 157 12.43 8.22 14.86
CA PRO A 157 13.19 7.72 13.71
C PRO A 157 13.05 6.22 13.48
N GLU A 158 12.85 5.43 14.54
CA GLU A 158 12.72 3.97 14.47
C GLU A 158 11.51 3.50 13.64
N HIS A 159 10.49 4.34 13.43
CA HIS A 159 9.38 4.04 12.52
C HIS A 159 9.84 3.88 11.06
N SER A 160 10.95 4.50 10.70
CA SER A 160 11.50 4.44 9.34
C SER A 160 12.09 3.07 8.99
N ASP A 161 12.33 2.22 10.00
CA ASP A 161 12.76 0.83 9.84
C ASP A 161 11.58 -0.15 9.63
N MET A 162 10.33 0.32 9.85
CA MET A 162 9.11 -0.43 9.52
C MET A 162 8.74 -0.20 8.04
N LEU A 163 9.40 -0.95 7.13
CA LEU A 163 9.38 -0.69 5.68
C LEU A 163 7.99 -0.68 5.01
N HIS A 164 7.01 -1.41 5.55
CA HIS A 164 5.63 -1.40 5.04
C HIS A 164 4.85 -0.12 5.42
N GLY A 165 5.44 0.77 6.23
CA GLY A 165 4.92 2.11 6.49
C GLY A 165 3.71 2.19 7.42
N PHE A 166 3.45 1.15 8.23
CA PHE A 166 2.33 1.10 9.16
C PHE A 166 2.78 0.72 10.57
N THR A 167 2.82 1.66 11.50
CA THR A 167 3.33 1.39 12.85
C THR A 167 2.32 0.62 13.73
N TYR A 168 2.78 0.00 14.82
CA TYR A 168 1.91 -0.77 15.73
C TYR A 168 0.79 0.08 16.37
N ASN A 169 1.08 1.35 16.68
CA ASN A 169 0.11 2.37 17.13
C ASN A 169 -0.64 3.07 15.97
N GLY A 170 -0.54 2.57 14.74
CA GLY A 170 -1.04 3.22 13.52
C GLY A 170 -2.54 3.55 13.57
N TYR A 171 -3.37 2.73 14.22
CA TYR A 171 -4.79 3.03 14.37
C TYR A 171 -5.05 4.25 15.27
N PHE A 172 -4.28 4.45 16.34
CA PHE A 172 -4.40 5.66 17.16
C PHE A 172 -4.06 6.91 16.35
N TYR A 173 -3.06 6.84 15.47
CA TYR A 173 -2.77 7.93 14.54
C TYR A 173 -3.92 8.16 13.56
N ILE A 174 -4.45 7.12 12.91
CA ILE A 174 -5.60 7.27 11.98
C ILE A 174 -6.76 7.98 12.67
N PHE A 175 -7.19 7.49 13.84
CA PHE A 175 -8.30 8.13 14.56
C PHE A 175 -7.93 9.53 15.05
N GLY A 176 -6.70 9.73 15.55
CA GLY A 176 -6.20 11.03 16.00
C GLY A 176 -6.27 12.08 14.90
N PHE A 177 -5.81 11.75 13.69
CA PHE A 177 -5.92 12.62 12.53
C PHE A 177 -7.36 12.82 12.05
N ILE A 178 -8.22 11.80 12.09
CA ILE A 178 -9.65 11.96 11.77
C ILE A 178 -10.31 12.98 12.72
N PHE A 179 -10.08 12.85 14.02
CA PHE A 179 -10.65 13.78 15.01
C PHE A 179 -10.00 15.17 14.94
N LEU A 180 -8.69 15.27 14.67
CA LEU A 180 -8.00 16.54 14.46
C LEU A 180 -8.59 17.29 13.27
N ASN A 181 -8.78 16.60 12.14
CA ASN A 181 -9.36 17.20 10.95
C ASN A 181 -10.84 17.57 11.19
N LEU A 182 -11.61 16.75 11.91
CA LEU A 182 -12.98 17.11 12.30
C LEU A 182 -13.02 18.35 13.20
N PHE A 183 -12.08 18.46 14.15
CA PHE A 183 -11.90 19.64 14.99
C PHE A 183 -11.60 20.89 14.16
N CYS A 184 -10.64 20.81 13.23
CA CYS A 184 -10.31 21.89 12.30
C CYS A 184 -11.50 22.29 11.43
N LEU A 185 -12.22 21.31 10.86
CA LEU A 185 -13.42 21.53 10.05
C LEU A 185 -14.48 22.31 10.84
N LEU A 186 -14.79 21.88 12.07
CA LEU A 186 -15.76 22.57 12.92
C LEU A 186 -15.32 23.99 13.27
N LEU A 187 -14.02 24.23 13.52
CA LEU A 187 -13.49 25.57 13.77
C LEU A 187 -13.58 26.48 12.54
N ILE A 188 -13.18 25.98 11.37
CA ILE A 188 -13.19 26.71 10.10
C ILE A 188 -14.61 27.09 9.71
N TYR A 189 -15.58 26.18 9.84
CA TYR A 189 -16.97 26.43 9.45
C TYR A 189 -17.78 27.20 10.50
N ARG A 190 -17.37 27.23 11.77
CA ARG A 190 -18.07 27.93 12.86
C ARG A 190 -18.48 29.37 12.53
N PRO A 191 -17.60 30.28 12.04
CA PRO A 191 -18.01 31.65 11.72
C PRO A 191 -19.05 31.72 10.59
N PHE A 192 -19.02 30.77 9.64
CA PHE A 192 -19.96 30.70 8.53
C PHE A 192 -21.33 30.17 8.95
N PHE A 193 -21.37 29.17 9.83
CA PHE A 193 -22.63 28.63 10.37
C PHE A 193 -23.43 29.65 11.18
N ASN A 194 -22.79 30.71 11.69
CA ASN A 194 -23.49 31.78 12.39
C ASN A 194 -24.17 32.78 11.43
N LYS A 195 -23.75 32.82 10.16
CA LYS A 195 -24.22 33.79 9.16
C LYS A 195 -25.08 33.17 8.07
N TYR A 196 -24.76 31.95 7.65
CA TYR A 196 -25.40 31.28 6.52
C TYR A 196 -25.92 29.89 6.93
N SER A 197 -27.05 29.48 6.36
CA SER A 197 -27.56 28.12 6.56
C SER A 197 -26.68 27.09 5.87
N GLY A 198 -26.64 25.86 6.38
CA GLY A 198 -25.87 24.77 5.77
C GLY A 198 -26.31 24.45 4.34
N VAL A 199 -27.59 24.68 4.01
CA VAL A 199 -28.14 24.52 2.64
C VAL A 199 -27.53 25.54 1.66
N ASN A 200 -27.12 26.72 2.12
CA ASN A 200 -26.36 27.67 1.28
C ASN A 200 -24.92 27.21 1.11
N LEU A 201 -24.26 26.82 2.21
CA LEU A 201 -22.83 26.51 2.22
C LEU A 201 -22.48 25.23 1.45
N ILE A 202 -23.41 24.29 1.31
CA ILE A 202 -23.19 22.99 0.65
C ILE A 202 -23.17 23.06 -0.88
N ILE A 203 -23.69 24.12 -1.51
CA ILE A 203 -23.85 24.18 -2.98
C ILE A 203 -22.50 24.05 -3.69
N PHE A 204 -21.47 24.78 -3.25
CA PHE A 204 -20.14 24.69 -3.86
C PHE A 204 -19.46 23.32 -3.63
N PRO A 205 -19.40 22.78 -2.39
CA PRO A 205 -18.93 21.41 -2.19
C PRO A 205 -19.68 20.35 -3.00
N LEU A 206 -20.99 20.50 -3.20
CA LEU A 206 -21.80 19.59 -3.99
C LEU A 206 -21.42 19.64 -5.48
N LEU A 207 -21.11 20.83 -6.01
CA LEU A 207 -20.52 20.98 -7.35
C LEU A 207 -19.19 20.23 -7.47
N CYS A 208 -18.30 20.36 -6.47
CA CYS A 208 -17.04 19.61 -6.44
C CYS A 208 -17.29 18.09 -6.45
N TRP A 209 -18.29 17.60 -5.72
CA TRP A 209 -18.70 16.19 -5.75
C TRP A 209 -19.21 15.73 -7.12
N ILE A 210 -19.96 16.57 -7.84
CA ILE A 210 -20.41 16.28 -9.21
C ILE A 210 -19.20 16.20 -10.15
N ILE A 211 -18.23 17.11 -10.03
CA ILE A 211 -16.98 17.08 -10.81
C ILE A 211 -16.16 15.82 -10.49
N ILE A 212 -16.06 15.43 -9.21
CA ILE A 212 -15.41 14.18 -8.81
C ILE A 212 -16.12 12.98 -9.46
N ASN A 213 -17.45 12.96 -9.47
CA ASN A 213 -18.21 11.89 -10.12
C ASN A 213 -18.04 11.86 -11.65
N LEU A 214 -17.85 13.03 -12.29
CA LEU A 214 -17.45 13.10 -13.69
C LEU A 214 -16.08 12.44 -13.90
N LEU A 215 -15.07 12.76 -13.08
CA LEU A 215 -13.75 12.12 -13.17
C LEU A 215 -13.83 10.61 -12.92
N ILE A 216 -14.62 10.17 -11.94
CA ILE A 216 -14.86 8.76 -11.66
C ILE A 216 -15.49 8.04 -12.86
N SER A 217 -16.45 8.67 -13.54
CA SER A 217 -17.10 8.08 -14.72
C SER A 217 -16.14 7.82 -15.89
N LEU A 218 -15.06 8.61 -15.97
CA LEU A 218 -14.05 8.52 -17.03
C LEU A 218 -12.92 7.55 -16.65
N PHE A 219 -12.40 7.64 -15.43
CA PHE A 219 -11.15 6.99 -15.04
C PHE A 219 -11.30 5.82 -14.05
N LEU A 220 -12.37 5.80 -13.24
CA LEU A 220 -12.52 4.82 -12.15
C LEU A 220 -13.97 4.35 -12.01
N LYS A 221 -14.55 3.80 -13.07
CA LYS A 221 -15.97 3.41 -13.14
C LYS A 221 -16.44 2.54 -11.97
N GLY A 222 -15.57 1.67 -11.43
CA GLY A 222 -15.88 0.86 -10.24
C GLY A 222 -16.14 1.64 -8.95
N ALA A 223 -15.84 2.94 -8.90
CA ALA A 223 -16.15 3.85 -7.79
C ALA A 223 -17.40 4.72 -8.06
N ALA A 224 -18.14 4.50 -9.14
CA ALA A 224 -19.29 5.34 -9.51
C ALA A 224 -20.46 5.30 -8.50
N TYR A 225 -20.42 4.41 -7.51
CA TYR A 225 -21.31 4.45 -6.34
C TYR A 225 -21.18 5.76 -5.54
N PHE A 226 -20.12 6.56 -5.75
CA PHE A 226 -19.94 7.89 -5.18
C PHE A 226 -21.05 8.89 -5.57
N ILE A 227 -21.84 8.59 -6.61
CA ILE A 227 -22.98 9.44 -7.00
C ILE A 227 -24.15 9.30 -6.04
N ILE A 228 -24.21 8.21 -5.27
CA ILE A 228 -25.37 7.91 -4.42
C ILE A 228 -25.53 8.94 -3.31
N PRO A 229 -24.50 9.29 -2.51
CA PRO A 229 -24.65 10.35 -1.52
C PRO A 229 -25.01 11.71 -2.11
N VAL A 230 -24.59 12.00 -3.35
CA VAL A 230 -24.97 13.25 -4.04
C VAL A 230 -26.48 13.34 -4.19
N TYR A 231 -27.13 12.25 -4.61
CA TYR A 231 -28.59 12.19 -4.67
C TYR A 231 -29.26 12.35 -3.31
N PHE A 232 -28.77 11.69 -2.26
CA PHE A 232 -29.32 11.86 -0.91
C PHE A 232 -29.25 13.31 -0.43
N VAL A 233 -28.19 14.03 -0.78
CA VAL A 233 -28.04 15.46 -0.47
C VAL A 233 -28.97 16.31 -1.34
N LEU A 234 -29.10 16.03 -2.64
CA LEU A 234 -30.05 16.74 -3.51
C LEU A 234 -31.49 16.58 -3.01
N PHE A 235 -31.90 15.37 -2.63
CA PHE A 235 -33.21 15.13 -2.01
C PHE A 235 -33.35 15.80 -0.64
N SER A 236 -32.29 15.86 0.15
CA SER A 236 -32.27 16.58 1.43
C SER A 236 -32.48 18.09 1.26
N ILE A 237 -31.92 18.68 0.20
CA ILE A 237 -32.11 20.09 -0.16
C ILE A 237 -33.55 20.30 -0.66
N LEU A 238 -34.06 19.43 -1.53
CA LEU A 238 -35.44 19.48 -2.01
C LEU A 238 -36.43 19.44 -0.84
N ALA A 239 -36.23 18.50 0.10
CA ALA A 239 -37.05 18.37 1.30
C ALA A 239 -37.04 19.67 2.13
N ALA A 240 -35.90 20.36 2.22
CA ALA A 240 -35.80 21.64 2.92
C ALA A 240 -36.54 22.80 2.23
N PHE A 241 -36.77 22.70 0.91
CA PHE A 241 -37.54 23.69 0.16
C PHE A 241 -39.04 23.44 0.22
N VAL A 242 -39.45 22.16 0.17
CA VAL A 242 -40.85 21.74 0.11
C VAL A 242 -41.50 21.67 1.49
N PHE A 243 -40.81 21.15 2.49
CA PHE A 243 -41.39 20.95 3.82
C PHE A 243 -41.07 22.11 4.75
N ASP A 244 -42.12 22.76 5.28
CA ASP A 244 -41.99 23.78 6.32
C ASP A 244 -41.88 23.14 7.72
N LEU A 245 -40.77 22.43 7.93
CA LEU A 245 -40.48 21.77 9.20
C LEU A 245 -39.64 22.67 10.12
N LYS A 246 -39.90 22.62 11.43
CA LYS A 246 -39.00 23.20 12.44
C LYS A 246 -37.59 22.62 12.27
N SER A 247 -36.58 23.45 12.49
CA SER A 247 -35.14 23.13 12.34
C SER A 247 -34.76 21.75 12.91
N ASN A 248 -35.24 21.41 14.10
CA ASN A 248 -34.91 20.14 14.76
C ASN A 248 -35.48 18.91 14.03
N LYS A 249 -36.68 19.00 13.46
CA LYS A 249 -37.29 17.90 12.67
C LYS A 249 -36.58 17.73 11.34
N LEU A 250 -36.20 18.84 10.69
CA LEU A 250 -35.45 18.82 9.45
C LEU A 250 -34.04 18.22 9.64
N MET A 251 -33.40 18.51 10.77
CA MET A 251 -32.12 17.92 11.14
C MET A 251 -32.20 16.39 11.31
N ILE A 252 -33.30 15.86 11.88
CA ILE A 252 -33.54 14.41 11.97
C ILE A 252 -33.64 13.81 10.57
N VAL A 253 -34.42 14.43 9.67
CA VAL A 253 -34.55 13.96 8.27
C VAL A 253 -33.19 13.92 7.57
N TRP A 254 -32.39 14.99 7.68
CA TRP A 254 -31.05 15.02 7.10
C TRP A 254 -30.12 13.97 7.69
N THR A 255 -30.24 13.71 9.00
CA THR A 255 -29.45 12.67 9.68
C THR A 255 -29.80 11.29 9.11
N CYS A 256 -31.09 10.98 8.94
CA CYS A 256 -31.53 9.73 8.32
C CYS A 256 -31.04 9.59 6.87
N LEU A 257 -31.16 10.65 6.07
CA LEU A 257 -30.69 10.65 4.67
C LEU A 257 -29.15 10.58 4.55
N SER A 258 -28.42 10.88 5.62
CA SER A 258 -26.96 10.77 5.67
C SER A 258 -26.44 9.39 6.09
N ILE A 259 -27.31 8.47 6.54
CA ILE A 259 -26.89 7.11 6.94
C ILE A 259 -26.14 6.39 5.81
N PRO A 260 -26.61 6.38 4.54
CA PRO A 260 -25.87 5.78 3.44
C PRO A 260 -24.48 6.39 3.24
N LEU A 261 -24.35 7.71 3.35
CA LEU A 261 -23.06 8.41 3.25
C LEU A 261 -22.07 7.91 4.31
N ILE A 262 -22.47 7.88 5.58
CA ILE A 262 -21.58 7.44 6.66
C ILE A 262 -21.22 5.96 6.50
N TYR A 263 -22.21 5.11 6.21
CA TYR A 263 -22.00 3.67 6.05
C TYR A 263 -21.04 3.36 4.89
N MET A 264 -21.17 4.09 3.77
CA MET A 264 -20.37 3.88 2.57
C MET A 264 -18.98 4.52 2.62
N PHE A 265 -18.69 5.47 3.52
CA PHE A 265 -17.43 6.22 3.52
C PHE A 265 -16.60 6.11 4.80
N ALA A 266 -17.23 5.82 5.95
CA ALA A 266 -16.51 5.68 7.22
C ALA A 266 -15.47 4.53 7.19
N PRO A 267 -15.76 3.34 6.63
CA PRO A 267 -14.76 2.28 6.51
C PRO A 267 -13.51 2.71 5.71
N GLN A 268 -13.69 3.54 4.70
CA GLN A 268 -12.64 3.98 3.78
C GLN A 268 -11.66 4.95 4.46
N LEU A 269 -12.13 5.76 5.42
CA LEU A 269 -11.27 6.62 6.23
C LEU A 269 -10.19 5.82 6.98
N LYS A 270 -10.50 4.59 7.38
CA LYS A 270 -9.55 3.64 7.98
C LYS A 270 -8.78 2.86 6.89
N MET A 271 -9.51 2.34 5.90
CA MET A 271 -8.97 1.37 4.95
C MET A 271 -7.83 1.95 4.08
N PHE A 272 -7.90 3.22 3.67
CA PHE A 272 -6.87 3.82 2.82
C PHE A 272 -5.51 3.91 3.52
N PRO A 273 -5.36 4.51 4.72
CA PRO A 273 -4.08 4.51 5.43
C PRO A 273 -3.59 3.11 5.81
N VAL A 274 -4.49 2.18 6.12
CA VAL A 274 -4.13 0.78 6.40
C VAL A 274 -3.51 0.12 5.16
N GLY A 275 -4.14 0.27 3.99
CA GLY A 275 -3.68 -0.37 2.77
C GLY A 275 -2.51 0.34 2.07
N LEU A 276 -2.34 1.65 2.28
CA LEU A 276 -1.34 2.48 1.59
C LEU A 276 -0.21 2.97 2.52
N GLY A 277 -0.27 2.65 3.81
CA GLY A 277 0.66 3.15 4.83
C GLY A 277 0.29 4.52 5.38
N LEU A 278 0.80 4.83 6.57
CA LEU A 278 0.46 6.04 7.35
C LEU A 278 0.96 7.34 6.69
N LYS A 279 1.95 7.28 5.81
CA LYS A 279 2.36 8.43 4.99
C LYS A 279 1.21 9.00 4.15
N ASN A 280 0.21 8.17 3.83
CA ASN A 280 -0.95 8.54 3.03
C ASN A 280 -2.18 8.96 3.88
N LEU A 281 -2.00 9.29 5.17
CA LEU A 281 -3.07 9.79 6.05
C LEU A 281 -3.83 10.99 5.48
N PHE A 282 -3.19 11.82 4.66
CA PHE A 282 -3.83 12.97 4.00
C PHE A 282 -5.01 12.56 3.10
N ILE A 283 -5.03 11.34 2.56
CA ILE A 283 -6.15 10.81 1.77
C ILE A 283 -7.42 10.73 2.63
N SER A 284 -7.28 10.27 3.88
CA SER A 284 -8.40 10.26 4.84
C SER A 284 -8.83 11.67 5.21
N SER A 285 -7.92 12.64 5.27
CA SER A 285 -8.25 14.05 5.48
C SER A 285 -9.09 14.60 4.33
N VAL A 286 -8.68 14.37 3.08
CA VAL A 286 -9.45 14.76 1.89
C VAL A 286 -10.83 14.13 1.91
N LEU A 287 -10.91 12.82 2.14
CA LEU A 287 -12.18 12.10 2.15
C LEU A 287 -13.10 12.58 3.28
N LEU A 288 -12.55 12.87 4.47
CA LEU A 288 -13.31 13.41 5.58
C LEU A 288 -13.87 14.81 5.27
N ILE A 289 -13.10 15.69 4.63
CA ILE A 289 -13.57 17.01 4.20
C ILE A 289 -14.75 16.85 3.23
N LEU A 290 -14.62 15.96 2.25
CA LEU A 290 -15.67 15.67 1.28
C LEU A 290 -16.94 15.16 1.96
N VAL A 291 -16.84 14.18 2.86
CA VAL A 291 -17.97 13.64 3.62
C VAL A 291 -18.58 14.70 4.54
N PHE A 292 -17.76 15.42 5.30
CA PHE A 292 -18.21 16.50 6.19
C PHE A 292 -18.97 17.59 5.43
N SER A 293 -18.51 17.93 4.22
CA SER A 293 -19.16 18.94 3.39
C SER A 293 -20.58 18.55 2.96
N LEU A 294 -20.88 17.26 2.86
CA LEU A 294 -22.23 16.77 2.57
C LEU A 294 -23.15 16.79 3.82
N LEU A 295 -22.57 16.90 5.00
CA LEU A 295 -23.27 16.95 6.30
C LEU A 295 -23.48 18.38 6.82
N LEU A 296 -23.11 19.41 6.05
CA LEU A 296 -23.19 20.81 6.48
C LEU A 296 -24.59 21.24 6.97
N PRO A 297 -25.71 20.82 6.37
CA PRO A 297 -27.04 21.13 6.90
C PRO A 297 -27.25 20.65 8.34
N ILE A 298 -26.68 19.49 8.71
CA ILE A 298 -26.76 18.94 10.07
C ILE A 298 -25.92 19.79 11.03
N PHE A 299 -24.65 20.03 10.67
CA PHE A 299 -23.73 20.77 11.54
C PHE A 299 -24.13 22.25 11.70
N SER A 300 -24.71 22.89 10.68
CA SER A 300 -25.18 24.28 10.79
C SER A 300 -26.32 24.41 11.79
N ASN A 301 -27.21 23.41 11.85
CA ASN A 301 -28.42 23.46 12.68
C ASN A 301 -28.23 22.91 14.09
N TYR A 302 -27.08 22.27 14.37
CA TYR A 302 -26.76 21.82 15.73
C TYR A 302 -26.54 23.00 16.68
N SER A 303 -27.20 22.99 17.85
CA SER A 303 -27.14 24.10 18.81
C SER A 303 -25.81 24.18 19.56
N ASN A 304 -25.25 23.04 19.97
CA ASN A 304 -24.13 22.98 20.92
C ASN A 304 -22.76 22.87 20.23
N LYS A 305 -22.52 23.68 19.19
CA LYS A 305 -21.30 23.61 18.35
C LYS A 305 -19.99 23.70 19.16
N LYS A 306 -19.95 24.54 20.21
CA LYS A 306 -18.80 24.67 21.12
C LYS A 306 -18.47 23.34 21.82
N HIS A 307 -19.50 22.58 22.22
CA HIS A 307 -19.31 21.29 22.87
C HIS A 307 -18.72 20.27 21.90
N MET A 308 -19.20 20.23 20.64
CA MET A 308 -18.61 19.35 19.62
C MET A 308 -17.15 19.70 19.33
N ILE A 309 -16.81 20.99 19.22
CA ILE A 309 -15.43 21.44 19.04
C ILE A 309 -14.57 20.99 20.23
N SER A 310 -15.05 21.20 21.46
CA SER A 310 -14.33 20.77 22.66
C SER A 310 -14.14 19.25 22.71
N LEU A 311 -15.20 18.49 22.44
CA LEU A 311 -15.16 17.03 22.45
C LEU A 311 -14.18 16.49 21.39
N THR A 312 -14.29 16.95 20.15
CA THR A 312 -13.38 16.53 19.06
C THR A 312 -11.93 16.91 19.34
N GLY A 313 -11.68 18.09 19.90
CA GLY A 313 -10.34 18.51 20.32
C GLY A 313 -9.78 17.65 21.47
N LEU A 314 -10.57 17.37 22.51
CA LEU A 314 -10.16 16.51 23.63
C LEU A 314 -9.91 15.07 23.18
N THR A 315 -10.78 14.51 22.33
CA THR A 315 -10.58 13.18 21.75
C THR A 315 -9.31 13.13 20.90
N THR A 316 -9.01 14.19 20.14
CA THR A 316 -7.76 14.30 19.39
C THR A 316 -6.54 14.21 20.31
N LEU A 317 -6.52 15.01 21.37
CA LEU A 317 -5.42 15.00 22.35
C LEU A 317 -5.26 13.63 23.02
N LEU A 318 -6.37 13.01 23.41
CA LEU A 318 -6.37 11.67 24.01
C LEU A 318 -5.80 10.62 23.05
N LEU A 319 -6.19 10.65 21.77
CA LEU A 319 -5.71 9.68 20.77
C LEU A 319 -4.22 9.85 20.46
N PHE A 320 -3.72 11.08 20.33
CA PHE A 320 -2.28 11.31 20.18
C PHE A 320 -1.50 10.93 21.44
N PHE A 321 -2.06 11.14 22.63
CA PHE A 321 -1.46 10.68 23.87
C PHE A 321 -1.40 9.14 23.96
N MET A 322 -2.46 8.45 23.55
CA MET A 322 -2.46 6.99 23.46
C MET A 322 -1.47 6.49 22.41
N ALA A 323 -1.36 7.16 21.26
CA ALA A 323 -0.35 6.83 20.26
C ALA A 323 1.07 6.99 20.84
N PHE A 324 1.32 8.06 21.60
CA PHE A 324 2.61 8.32 22.23
C PHE A 324 2.99 7.28 23.28
N ILE A 325 2.07 6.86 24.14
CA ILE A 325 2.35 5.82 25.16
C ILE A 325 2.60 4.45 24.50
N ASN A 326 1.93 4.15 23.40
CA ASN A 326 2.03 2.86 22.70
C ASN A 326 3.05 2.90 21.53
N ASN A 327 4.02 3.81 21.59
CA ASN A 327 4.95 4.05 20.50
C ASN A 327 6.18 3.12 20.50
N GLY A 328 6.48 2.50 21.65
CA GLY A 328 7.66 1.67 21.83
C GLY A 328 7.55 0.28 21.22
N PHE A 329 8.65 -0.45 21.30
CA PHE A 329 8.74 -1.87 20.92
C PHE A 329 8.76 -2.76 22.17
N ASP A 330 8.11 -3.92 22.07
CA ASP A 330 8.03 -4.93 23.13
C ASP A 330 8.14 -6.35 22.55
N GLU A 331 7.91 -7.40 23.36
CA GLU A 331 7.99 -8.79 22.89
C GLU A 331 6.89 -9.14 21.86
N GLU A 332 5.76 -8.43 21.87
CA GLU A 332 4.65 -8.58 20.92
C GLU A 332 4.82 -7.65 19.71
N ASN A 333 5.38 -6.46 19.91
CA ASN A 333 5.56 -5.41 18.92
C ASN A 333 7.06 -5.21 18.69
N LYS A 334 7.68 -6.11 17.92
CA LYS A 334 9.14 -6.18 17.82
C LYS A 334 9.72 -5.13 16.88
N LYS A 335 10.92 -4.66 17.22
CA LYS A 335 11.73 -3.76 16.39
C LYS A 335 12.42 -4.54 15.25
N PRO A 336 12.19 -4.21 13.97
CA PRO A 336 12.92 -4.82 12.86
C PRO A 336 14.36 -4.29 12.79
N ASN A 337 15.32 -5.17 12.53
CA ASN A 337 16.70 -4.79 12.21
C ASN A 337 17.32 -5.75 11.19
N SER A 338 18.41 -5.33 10.55
CA SER A 338 19.02 -6.09 9.47
C SER A 338 20.53 -6.19 9.56
N ILE A 339 21.04 -7.37 9.23
CA ILE A 339 22.47 -7.62 9.09
C ILE A 339 22.73 -8.68 8.03
N VAL A 340 23.72 -8.41 7.19
CA VAL A 340 24.18 -9.29 6.13
C VAL A 340 25.70 -9.39 6.21
N TYR A 341 26.20 -10.62 6.08
CA TYR A 341 27.61 -10.87 5.81
C TYR A 341 27.81 -10.99 4.30
N TYR A 342 28.69 -10.19 3.74
CA TYR A 342 29.06 -10.27 2.32
C TYR A 342 30.55 -10.54 2.18
N THR A 343 30.91 -11.42 1.25
CA THR A 343 32.31 -11.68 0.88
C THR A 343 32.49 -11.67 -0.63
N ASP A 344 33.48 -10.91 -1.10
CA ASP A 344 34.07 -11.07 -2.43
C ASP A 344 35.19 -12.10 -2.33
N ILE A 345 34.96 -13.29 -2.88
CA ILE A 345 35.88 -14.43 -2.74
C ILE A 345 37.17 -14.17 -3.50
N ASP A 346 37.11 -13.52 -4.66
CA ASP A 346 38.29 -13.33 -5.51
C ASP A 346 39.26 -12.33 -4.89
N LYS A 347 38.74 -11.36 -4.12
CA LYS A 347 39.56 -10.38 -3.40
C LYS A 347 39.85 -10.74 -1.94
N ALA A 348 39.19 -11.76 -1.41
CA ALA A 348 39.17 -12.09 0.02
C ALA A 348 38.75 -10.91 0.92
N GLU A 349 37.84 -10.06 0.43
CA GLU A 349 37.29 -8.91 1.16
C GLU A 349 35.91 -9.26 1.75
N SER A 350 35.69 -8.94 3.02
CA SER A 350 34.44 -9.25 3.72
C SER A 350 33.86 -8.04 4.45
N PHE A 351 32.54 -7.94 4.45
CA PHE A 351 31.82 -6.80 4.99
C PHE A 351 30.57 -7.23 5.77
N TRP A 352 30.31 -6.51 6.86
CA TRP A 352 29.00 -6.42 7.48
C TRP A 352 28.22 -5.27 6.83
N MET A 353 26.97 -5.51 6.47
CA MET A 353 26.10 -4.50 5.87
C MET A 353 24.71 -4.53 6.49
N SER A 354 24.08 -3.36 6.59
CA SER A 354 22.71 -3.22 7.11
C SER A 354 21.89 -2.25 6.25
N TYR A 355 20.58 -2.51 6.19
CA TYR A 355 19.57 -1.64 5.60
C TYR A 355 19.01 -0.62 6.60
N ASP A 356 19.33 -0.79 7.89
CA ASP A 356 18.73 -0.04 8.98
C ASP A 356 19.02 1.45 8.85
N GLN A 357 18.03 2.26 9.16
CA GLN A 357 18.18 3.70 9.31
C GLN A 357 18.73 4.04 10.69
N ASN A 358 18.36 3.26 11.71
CA ASN A 358 18.76 3.48 13.10
C ASN A 358 19.42 2.22 13.66
N LEU A 359 20.71 2.33 14.00
CA LEU A 359 21.45 1.23 14.59
C LEU A 359 21.01 0.98 16.04
N ASP A 360 20.94 -0.28 16.41
CA ASP A 360 20.59 -0.78 17.73
C ASP A 360 21.72 -1.63 18.33
N ASP A 361 21.57 -2.08 19.57
CA ASP A 361 22.59 -2.87 20.26
C ASP A 361 22.99 -4.14 19.51
N PHE A 362 22.06 -4.73 18.74
CA PHE A 362 22.34 -5.93 17.96
C PHE A 362 23.16 -5.60 16.72
N THR A 363 22.86 -4.54 15.99
CA THR A 363 23.57 -4.17 14.75
C THR A 363 24.90 -3.48 15.01
N LYS A 364 25.01 -2.68 16.09
CA LYS A 364 26.25 -2.01 16.52
C LYS A 364 27.38 -2.98 16.80
N GLN A 365 27.10 -4.22 17.22
CA GLN A 365 28.16 -5.20 17.46
C GLN A 365 28.94 -5.58 16.18
N PHE A 366 28.34 -5.38 15.00
CA PHE A 366 28.93 -5.67 13.70
C PHE A 366 29.49 -4.42 13.02
N LEU A 367 28.77 -3.32 13.14
CA LEU A 367 29.02 -2.08 12.41
C LEU A 367 29.84 -1.05 13.21
N GLY A 368 29.94 -1.22 14.53
CA GLY A 368 30.50 -0.23 15.44
C GLY A 368 29.58 0.97 15.65
N GLU A 369 30.07 1.99 16.36
CA GLU A 369 29.30 3.20 16.67
C GLU A 369 29.19 4.16 15.48
N ASN A 370 30.20 4.19 14.60
CA ASN A 370 30.28 5.10 13.46
C ASN A 370 30.67 4.35 12.17
N PRO A 371 29.79 3.48 11.62
CA PRO A 371 30.09 2.76 10.39
C PRO A 371 30.19 3.68 9.18
N SER A 372 30.86 3.18 8.13
CA SER A 372 30.89 3.83 6.83
C SER A 372 29.52 3.78 6.16
N THR A 373 29.27 4.75 5.28
CA THR A 373 28.06 4.82 4.42
C THR A 373 28.39 4.62 2.94
N ASP A 374 29.63 4.23 2.60
CA ASP A 374 30.05 3.97 1.21
C ASP A 374 29.58 2.60 0.70
N VAL A 375 28.27 2.49 0.52
CA VAL A 375 27.57 1.26 0.10
C VAL A 375 27.22 1.24 -1.39
N LYS A 376 27.56 2.30 -2.15
CA LYS A 376 27.09 2.51 -3.54
C LYS A 376 27.50 1.40 -4.51
N LYS A 377 28.56 0.67 -4.19
CA LYS A 377 29.07 -0.44 -5.01
C LYS A 377 28.22 -1.72 -4.85
N PHE A 378 27.41 -1.80 -3.80
CA PHE A 378 26.59 -2.97 -3.49
C PHE A 378 25.15 -2.71 -3.89
N ILE A 379 24.69 -3.43 -4.92
CA ILE A 379 23.32 -3.31 -5.41
C ILE A 379 22.46 -4.33 -4.65
N SER A 380 21.46 -3.85 -3.92
CA SER A 380 20.39 -4.68 -3.38
C SER A 380 19.07 -4.38 -4.10
N ARG A 381 18.25 -5.42 -4.32
CA ARG A 381 16.87 -5.28 -4.77
C ARG A 381 15.96 -5.75 -3.65
N SER A 382 15.02 -4.90 -3.26
CA SER A 382 14.02 -5.19 -2.25
C SER A 382 12.64 -4.75 -2.76
N LYS A 383 11.56 -5.23 -2.13
CA LYS A 383 10.19 -4.87 -2.51
C LYS A 383 9.97 -3.36 -2.54
N TYR A 384 10.57 -2.65 -1.58
CA TYR A 384 10.44 -1.19 -1.42
C TYR A 384 11.67 -0.43 -1.94
N SER A 385 12.52 -1.07 -2.76
CA SER A 385 13.78 -0.48 -3.28
C SER A 385 14.72 0.02 -2.17
N THR A 386 14.69 -0.63 -1.01
CA THR A 386 15.59 -0.38 0.12
C THR A 386 17.01 -0.79 -0.24
N SER A 387 17.94 0.14 -0.08
CA SER A 387 19.38 -0.11 -0.26
C SER A 387 20.07 -0.25 1.09
N TYR A 388 21.25 -0.86 1.10
CA TYR A 388 22.14 -0.80 2.25
C TYR A 388 22.41 0.66 2.62
N ARG A 389 22.60 0.92 3.91
CA ARG A 389 22.94 2.25 4.45
C ARG A 389 24.29 2.27 5.13
N TYR A 390 24.61 1.19 5.84
CA TYR A 390 25.82 1.08 6.62
C TYR A 390 26.63 -0.12 6.18
N ILE A 391 27.96 0.05 6.23
CA ILE A 391 28.93 -0.98 5.93
C ILE A 391 30.12 -0.88 6.89
N ASN A 392 30.65 -2.03 7.27
CA ASN A 392 31.88 -2.15 8.02
C ASN A 392 32.69 -3.34 7.53
N GLU A 393 33.99 -3.17 7.34
CA GLU A 393 34.89 -4.24 6.94
C GLU A 393 35.06 -5.25 8.09
N THR A 394 35.23 -6.53 7.76
CA THR A 394 35.40 -7.59 8.75
C THR A 394 36.31 -8.69 8.22
N ASN A 395 36.69 -9.60 9.11
CA ASN A 395 37.59 -10.70 8.76
C ASN A 395 36.95 -11.64 7.74
N TYR A 396 37.76 -12.04 6.76
CA TYR A 396 37.43 -13.12 5.84
C TYR A 396 37.17 -14.42 6.61
N ARG A 397 36.12 -15.13 6.22
CA ARG A 397 35.77 -16.45 6.74
C ARG A 397 35.69 -17.40 5.56
N ASP A 398 36.33 -18.56 5.70
CA ASP A 398 36.36 -19.57 4.66
C ASP A 398 35.04 -20.34 4.61
N ILE A 399 34.08 -19.80 3.83
CA ILE A 399 32.77 -20.39 3.63
C ILE A 399 32.74 -20.99 2.23
N ALA A 400 32.42 -22.28 2.13
CA ALA A 400 32.38 -23.00 0.87
C ALA A 400 31.42 -22.33 -0.13
N SER A 401 31.96 -21.92 -1.28
CA SER A 401 31.17 -21.38 -2.40
C SER A 401 30.84 -22.45 -3.43
N SER A 402 29.81 -22.19 -4.23
CA SER A 402 29.46 -23.06 -5.35
C SER A 402 30.64 -23.25 -6.31
N THR A 403 30.81 -24.49 -6.78
CA THR A 403 31.73 -24.79 -7.88
C THR A 403 31.02 -24.48 -9.20
N VAL A 404 31.76 -23.89 -10.14
CA VAL A 404 31.25 -23.53 -11.46
C VAL A 404 32.06 -24.30 -12.49
N GLU A 405 31.38 -25.14 -13.26
CA GLU A 405 31.96 -25.94 -14.34
C GLU A 405 31.45 -25.43 -15.68
N VAL A 406 32.35 -25.13 -16.61
CA VAL A 406 32.00 -24.79 -17.99
C VAL A 406 31.79 -26.10 -18.75
N LEU A 407 30.52 -26.42 -19.06
CA LEU A 407 30.17 -27.64 -19.79
C LEU A 407 30.47 -27.48 -21.27
N THR A 408 30.15 -26.31 -21.83
CA THR A 408 30.46 -25.96 -23.22
C THR A 408 30.75 -24.48 -23.32
N ASP A 409 31.81 -24.12 -24.06
CA ASP A 409 32.04 -22.77 -24.53
C ASP A 409 32.48 -22.85 -26.00
N SER A 410 31.65 -22.32 -26.89
CA SER A 410 31.90 -22.41 -28.32
C SER A 410 31.43 -21.16 -29.04
N VAL A 411 32.18 -20.77 -30.06
CA VAL A 411 31.85 -19.63 -30.92
C VAL A 411 31.36 -20.15 -32.26
N TYR A 412 30.23 -19.63 -32.75
CA TYR A 412 29.71 -19.94 -34.08
C TYR A 412 29.20 -18.65 -34.75
N GLY A 413 29.84 -18.26 -35.85
CA GLY A 413 29.58 -16.96 -36.49
C GLY A 413 29.88 -15.79 -35.55
N ASN A 414 28.88 -14.93 -35.31
CA ASN A 414 28.96 -13.80 -34.38
C ASN A 414 28.37 -14.12 -32.99
N LYS A 415 28.17 -15.40 -32.66
CA LYS A 415 27.52 -15.85 -31.42
C LYS A 415 28.45 -16.71 -30.58
N ARG A 416 28.40 -16.57 -29.26
CA ARG A 416 29.03 -17.44 -28.27
C ARG A 416 27.93 -18.23 -27.57
N LYS A 417 28.08 -19.55 -27.51
CA LYS A 417 27.22 -20.46 -26.75
C LYS A 417 27.99 -20.94 -25.53
N VAL A 418 27.47 -20.63 -24.35
CA VAL A 418 28.05 -21.00 -23.07
C VAL A 418 27.04 -21.82 -22.28
N SER A 419 27.48 -22.95 -21.71
CA SER A 419 26.70 -23.76 -20.78
C SER A 419 27.48 -23.91 -19.49
N LEU A 420 26.89 -23.49 -18.38
CA LEU A 420 27.48 -23.49 -17.05
C LEU A 420 26.73 -24.46 -16.15
N SER A 421 27.47 -25.25 -15.37
CA SER A 421 26.94 -26.06 -14.28
C SER A 421 27.41 -25.48 -12.96
N ILE A 422 26.47 -24.98 -12.17
CA ILE A 422 26.72 -24.45 -10.83
C ILE A 422 26.32 -25.53 -9.83
N ILE A 423 27.27 -25.98 -9.01
CA ILE A 423 27.08 -27.03 -8.02
C ILE A 423 27.26 -26.42 -6.63
N PRO A 424 26.17 -26.17 -5.89
CA PRO A 424 26.24 -25.63 -4.54
C PRO A 424 26.99 -26.58 -3.60
N GLN A 425 27.98 -26.05 -2.88
CA GLN A 425 28.75 -26.81 -1.88
C GLN A 425 28.15 -26.72 -0.47
N ARG A 426 27.06 -25.95 -0.34
CA ARG A 426 26.28 -25.77 0.89
C ARG A 426 24.84 -25.45 0.52
N LYS A 427 23.94 -25.46 1.51
CA LYS A 427 22.55 -25.05 1.31
C LYS A 427 22.50 -23.55 1.00
N ILE A 428 21.94 -23.22 -0.16
CA ILE A 428 21.73 -21.86 -0.62
C ILE A 428 20.24 -21.63 -0.91
N ASN A 429 19.80 -20.38 -0.79
CA ASN A 429 18.40 -19.99 -0.98
C ASN A 429 18.20 -19.23 -2.30
N SER A 430 19.25 -18.63 -2.85
CA SER A 430 19.19 -17.90 -4.11
C SER A 430 20.55 -17.89 -4.80
N LEU A 431 20.52 -17.99 -6.13
CA LEU A 431 21.63 -17.77 -7.04
C LEU A 431 21.30 -16.59 -7.95
N GLN A 432 22.25 -15.70 -8.14
CA GLN A 432 22.13 -14.61 -9.09
C GLN A 432 23.35 -14.58 -10.00
N ILE A 433 23.10 -14.44 -11.31
CA ILE A 433 24.13 -14.15 -12.29
C ILE A 433 24.04 -12.67 -12.60
N MET A 434 25.15 -11.96 -12.42
CA MET A 434 25.30 -10.55 -12.75
C MET A 434 26.34 -10.37 -13.84
N THR A 435 26.21 -9.28 -14.60
CA THR A 435 27.20 -8.84 -15.58
C THR A 435 27.42 -7.34 -15.42
N LYS A 436 28.63 -6.87 -15.71
CA LYS A 436 28.92 -5.42 -15.81
C LYS A 436 28.71 -4.90 -17.23
N ASP A 437 28.69 -5.80 -18.21
CA ASP A 437 28.68 -5.48 -19.62
C ASP A 437 27.27 -5.49 -20.19
N SER A 438 27.10 -4.77 -21.30
CA SER A 438 25.85 -4.77 -22.02
C SER A 438 25.77 -5.96 -22.97
N LEU A 439 24.91 -6.92 -22.67
CA LEU A 439 24.75 -8.16 -23.42
C LEU A 439 23.41 -8.21 -24.15
N VAL A 440 23.44 -8.71 -25.37
CA VAL A 440 22.24 -9.09 -26.12
C VAL A 440 22.18 -10.62 -26.14
N PHE A 441 21.20 -11.17 -25.46
CA PHE A 441 20.95 -12.61 -25.40
C PHE A 441 19.99 -13.01 -26.51
N ASP A 442 20.42 -13.94 -27.35
CA ASP A 442 19.54 -14.63 -28.28
C ASP A 442 18.62 -15.59 -27.53
N SER A 443 19.21 -16.36 -26.60
CA SER A 443 18.50 -17.32 -25.75
C SER A 443 19.17 -17.46 -24.40
N LEU A 444 18.35 -17.66 -23.37
CA LEU A 444 18.77 -18.02 -22.03
C LEU A 444 17.83 -19.13 -21.53
N ALA A 445 18.41 -20.23 -21.08
CA ALA A 445 17.69 -21.35 -20.50
C ALA A 445 18.28 -21.75 -19.16
N VAL A 446 17.43 -22.25 -18.27
CA VAL A 446 17.84 -22.79 -16.97
C VAL A 446 17.17 -24.14 -16.81
N GLN A 447 17.93 -25.19 -16.53
CA GLN A 447 17.43 -26.56 -16.43
C GLN A 447 16.58 -26.98 -17.64
N ASN A 448 17.03 -26.65 -18.86
CA ASN A 448 16.31 -26.87 -20.14
C ASN A 448 14.99 -26.10 -20.31
N VAL A 449 14.67 -25.15 -19.42
CA VAL A 449 13.51 -24.25 -19.56
C VAL A 449 13.99 -22.93 -20.15
N PHE A 450 13.56 -22.63 -21.38
CA PHE A 450 13.90 -21.40 -22.08
C PHE A 450 13.04 -20.23 -21.62
N LEU A 451 13.64 -19.05 -21.50
CA LEU A 451 12.87 -17.82 -21.37
C LEU A 451 12.01 -17.59 -22.62
N LYS A 452 10.74 -17.25 -22.43
CA LYS A 452 9.79 -16.97 -23.53
C LYS A 452 10.21 -15.78 -24.42
N LYS A 453 11.11 -14.92 -23.96
CA LYS A 453 11.53 -13.72 -24.67
C LYS A 453 12.80 -14.01 -25.46
N GLU A 454 12.69 -13.95 -26.79
CA GLU A 454 13.84 -14.00 -27.69
C GLU A 454 14.48 -12.61 -27.83
N ASN A 455 15.80 -12.56 -28.08
CA ASN A 455 16.54 -11.35 -28.42
C ASN A 455 16.32 -10.19 -27.43
N PHE A 456 16.77 -10.35 -26.18
CA PHE A 456 16.66 -9.33 -25.15
C PHE A 456 18.01 -8.77 -24.75
N LYS A 457 18.04 -7.46 -24.46
CA LYS A 457 19.23 -6.74 -24.03
C LYS A 457 19.22 -6.54 -22.51
N ILE A 458 20.36 -6.81 -21.89
CA ILE A 458 20.69 -6.40 -20.52
C ILE A 458 21.84 -5.40 -20.63
N ASN A 459 21.71 -4.21 -20.02
CA ASN A 459 22.75 -3.18 -20.11
C ASN A 459 23.87 -3.42 -19.11
N SER A 460 23.51 -3.73 -17.87
CA SER A 460 24.39 -4.14 -16.78
C SER A 460 23.51 -4.58 -15.61
N GLY A 461 24.10 -5.31 -14.67
CA GLY A 461 23.42 -5.82 -13.49
C GLY A 461 22.95 -7.26 -13.65
N ARG A 462 21.75 -7.55 -13.15
CA ARG A 462 21.27 -8.91 -12.96
C ARG A 462 20.76 -9.54 -14.25
N VAL A 463 21.37 -10.65 -14.64
CA VAL A 463 20.96 -11.51 -15.76
C VAL A 463 19.86 -12.47 -15.33
N LEU A 464 20.09 -13.16 -14.21
CA LEU A 464 19.21 -14.22 -13.72
C LEU A 464 19.11 -14.17 -12.20
N THR A 465 17.94 -14.51 -11.67
CA THR A 465 17.78 -15.00 -10.28
C THR A 465 17.17 -16.39 -10.36
N TYR A 466 17.80 -17.34 -9.70
CA TYR A 466 17.32 -18.71 -9.57
C TYR A 466 17.14 -19.04 -8.10
N ILE A 467 15.98 -19.61 -7.76
CA ILE A 467 15.67 -20.10 -6.41
C ILE A 467 15.77 -21.62 -6.46
N PRO A 468 16.83 -22.22 -5.87
CA PRO A 468 17.02 -23.66 -5.92
C PRO A 468 15.89 -24.44 -5.25
N SER A 469 15.42 -25.48 -5.92
CA SER A 469 14.52 -26.47 -5.34
C SER A 469 15.29 -27.42 -4.40
N PHE A 470 14.57 -28.08 -3.49
CA PHE A 470 15.17 -29.03 -2.54
C PHE A 470 15.96 -30.17 -3.22
N ASN A 471 15.55 -30.56 -4.43
CA ASN A 471 16.18 -31.64 -5.19
C ASN A 471 17.30 -31.17 -6.14
N ASP A 472 17.53 -29.86 -6.25
CA ASP A 472 18.54 -29.32 -7.15
C ASP A 472 19.95 -29.56 -6.59
N LYS A 473 20.62 -30.59 -7.10
CA LYS A 473 22.04 -30.86 -6.80
C LYS A 473 22.98 -30.02 -7.65
N ARG A 474 22.52 -29.58 -8.82
CA ARG A 474 23.24 -28.70 -9.74
C ARG A 474 22.24 -27.85 -10.53
N VAL A 475 22.67 -26.66 -10.93
CA VAL A 475 21.89 -25.73 -11.76
C VAL A 475 22.63 -25.55 -13.08
N VAL A 476 22.01 -25.97 -14.17
CA VAL A 476 22.56 -25.78 -15.52
C VAL A 476 21.95 -24.54 -16.15
N ILE A 477 22.81 -23.65 -16.65
CA ILE A 477 22.43 -22.40 -17.32
C ILE A 477 23.02 -22.42 -18.72
N ASP A 478 22.17 -22.32 -19.72
CA ASP A 478 22.55 -22.26 -21.14
C ASP A 478 22.31 -20.85 -21.68
N MET A 479 23.34 -20.25 -22.26
CA MET A 479 23.34 -18.88 -22.75
C MET A 479 23.84 -18.82 -24.18
N VAL A 480 23.17 -18.02 -24.99
CA VAL A 480 23.62 -17.66 -26.34
C VAL A 480 23.57 -16.14 -26.47
N PHE A 481 24.71 -15.52 -26.78
CA PHE A 481 24.86 -14.07 -26.87
C PHE A 481 25.94 -13.68 -27.91
N ASP A 482 26.02 -12.40 -28.27
CA ASP A 482 27.00 -11.88 -29.23
C ASP A 482 28.46 -12.10 -28.75
N ASN A 483 29.31 -12.67 -29.61
CA ASN A 483 30.70 -13.02 -29.28
C ASN A 483 31.67 -11.82 -29.23
N LYS A 484 31.25 -10.62 -29.65
CA LYS A 484 32.12 -9.43 -29.68
C LYS A 484 32.46 -8.87 -28.30
N LEU A 485 31.86 -9.40 -27.24
CA LEU A 485 32.00 -8.92 -25.86
C LEU A 485 32.67 -10.00 -25.01
N ASN A 486 33.89 -9.71 -24.50
CA ASN A 486 34.49 -10.47 -23.41
C ASN A 486 33.66 -10.21 -22.16
N SER A 487 32.68 -11.07 -21.92
CA SER A 487 31.66 -10.85 -20.91
C SER A 487 32.15 -11.40 -19.57
N GLU A 488 32.29 -10.54 -18.57
CA GLU A 488 32.52 -10.97 -17.20
C GLU A 488 31.18 -11.24 -16.50
N PHE A 489 31.02 -12.46 -15.98
CA PHE A 489 29.89 -12.80 -15.13
C PHE A 489 30.34 -12.92 -13.68
N ASN A 490 29.46 -12.50 -12.78
CA ASN A 490 29.63 -12.67 -11.34
C ASN A 490 28.48 -13.52 -10.81
N LEU A 491 28.84 -14.57 -10.08
CA LEU A 491 27.94 -15.41 -9.31
C LEU A 491 27.77 -14.84 -7.92
N ILE A 492 26.54 -14.46 -7.58
CA ILE A 492 26.16 -14.12 -6.22
C ILE A 492 25.28 -15.24 -5.69
N GLU A 493 25.75 -15.91 -4.63
CA GLU A 493 24.96 -16.89 -3.89
C GLU A 493 24.54 -16.31 -2.54
N THR A 494 23.32 -16.62 -2.11
CA THR A 494 22.76 -16.15 -0.85
C THR A 494 22.18 -17.32 -0.07
N SER A 495 22.49 -17.39 1.21
CA SER A 495 21.88 -18.32 2.17
C SER A 495 21.38 -17.58 3.40
N PHE A 496 20.37 -18.12 4.07
CA PHE A 496 19.73 -17.52 5.26
C PHE A 496 20.10 -18.24 6.57
N ASP A 497 21.33 -18.73 6.65
CA ASP A 497 21.85 -19.47 7.80
C ASP A 497 22.79 -18.63 8.68
N LEU A 498 22.92 -17.31 8.47
CA LEU A 498 23.84 -16.44 9.22
C LEU A 498 23.71 -16.61 10.74
N MET A 499 22.48 -16.69 11.23
CA MET A 499 22.16 -16.80 12.66
C MET A 499 22.46 -18.19 13.24
N THR A 500 22.66 -19.20 12.40
CA THR A 500 22.87 -20.60 12.80
C THR A 500 24.22 -21.16 12.35
N ASN A 501 24.99 -20.41 11.57
CA ASN A 501 26.23 -20.87 10.95
C ASN A 501 27.38 -20.84 11.95
N THR A 502 28.10 -21.95 12.08
CA THR A 502 29.16 -22.16 13.09
C THR A 502 30.41 -21.30 12.87
N ASN A 503 30.57 -20.69 11.69
CA ASN A 503 31.66 -19.74 11.42
C ASN A 503 31.48 -18.38 12.11
N PHE A 504 30.31 -18.16 12.72
CA PHE A 504 29.98 -16.92 13.40
C PHE A 504 29.66 -17.17 14.86
N ASN A 505 30.15 -16.27 15.71
CA ASN A 505 29.84 -16.25 17.13
C ASN A 505 29.59 -14.79 17.52
N PHE A 506 28.33 -14.43 17.68
CA PHE A 506 27.88 -13.08 18.04
C PHE A 506 26.69 -13.17 19.00
N LYS A 507 26.37 -12.07 19.67
CA LYS A 507 25.22 -12.02 20.58
C LYS A 507 23.94 -12.05 19.75
N PRO A 508 22.98 -12.96 20.03
CA PRO A 508 21.72 -13.01 19.30
C PRO A 508 20.88 -11.76 19.59
N ARG A 509 19.87 -11.53 18.75
CA ARG A 509 18.85 -10.50 18.97
C ARG A 509 18.19 -10.65 20.34
N SER A 510 17.83 -9.53 20.95
CA SER A 510 16.95 -9.54 22.12
C SER A 510 15.54 -9.96 21.71
N LYS A 511 14.71 -10.35 22.68
CA LYS A 511 13.30 -10.73 22.41
C LYS A 511 12.45 -9.60 21.83
N LEU A 512 12.87 -8.34 22.03
CA LEU A 512 12.21 -7.14 21.53
C LEU A 512 12.51 -6.88 20.04
N MET A 513 13.42 -7.64 19.44
CA MET A 513 13.89 -7.43 18.08
C MET A 513 13.48 -8.60 17.17
N MET A 514 13.36 -8.31 15.88
CA MET A 514 13.12 -9.29 14.84
C MET A 514 13.91 -8.97 13.57
N PRO A 515 14.11 -9.94 12.66
CA PRO A 515 14.66 -9.66 11.35
C PRO A 515 13.75 -8.68 10.57
N MET A 516 14.35 -7.65 10.00
CA MET A 516 13.69 -6.72 9.09
C MET A 516 13.10 -7.47 7.88
N PRO A 517 11.81 -7.23 7.55
CA PRO A 517 11.15 -7.86 6.41
C PRO A 517 11.52 -7.20 5.08
N PHE A 518 11.11 -7.83 3.97
CA PHE A 518 11.20 -7.31 2.59
C PHE A 518 12.59 -7.03 2.01
N VAL A 519 13.66 -7.27 2.77
CA VAL A 519 15.05 -7.16 2.33
C VAL A 519 15.76 -8.51 2.49
N THR A 520 16.86 -8.72 1.76
CA THR A 520 17.74 -9.86 2.01
C THR A 520 18.40 -9.65 3.37
N ASN A 521 17.96 -10.41 4.37
CA ASN A 521 18.39 -10.26 5.75
C ASN A 521 18.83 -11.60 6.35
N ASP A 522 19.59 -11.53 7.46
CA ASP A 522 20.13 -12.68 8.16
C ASP A 522 20.88 -13.62 7.21
N ALA A 523 21.61 -12.99 6.29
CA ALA A 523 22.10 -13.65 5.10
C ALA A 523 23.62 -13.68 5.02
N ILE A 524 24.14 -14.78 4.48
CA ILE A 524 25.52 -14.91 4.00
C ILE A 524 25.47 -14.79 2.49
N ILE A 525 26.11 -13.76 1.95
CA ILE A 525 26.21 -13.47 0.53
C ILE A 525 27.65 -13.69 0.09
N LEU A 526 27.87 -14.61 -0.84
CA LEU A 526 29.18 -14.80 -1.45
C LEU A 526 29.12 -14.35 -2.92
N SER A 527 30.12 -13.58 -3.32
CA SER A 527 30.32 -13.07 -4.67
C SER A 527 31.59 -13.67 -5.26
N LYS A 528 31.50 -14.16 -6.48
CA LYS A 528 32.61 -14.84 -7.17
C LYS A 528 32.52 -14.61 -8.67
N ASN A 529 33.62 -14.21 -9.29
CA ASN A 529 33.71 -14.07 -10.73
C ASN A 529 33.73 -15.45 -11.40
N ILE A 530 32.99 -15.56 -12.50
CA ILE A 530 32.99 -16.72 -13.38
C ILE A 530 33.97 -16.42 -14.50
N SER A 531 35.05 -17.21 -14.57
CA SER A 531 35.96 -17.18 -15.71
C SER A 531 35.40 -18.05 -16.84
N LEU A 532 35.16 -17.45 -18.01
CA LEU A 532 34.63 -18.12 -19.21
C LEU A 532 35.69 -18.30 -20.30
#